data_AF-K8X800-F1
#
_entry.id   AF-K8X800-F1
#
_cell.length_a   1.000
_cell.length_b   1.000
_cell.length_c   1.000
_cell.angle_alpha   90.00
_cell.angle_beta   90.00
_cell.angle_gamma   90.00
#
_symmetry.space_group_name_H-M   'P 1'
#
loop_
_entity.id
_entity.type
_entity.pdbx_description
1 polymer ?
#
loop_
_entity_poly.entity_id
_entity_poly.type
_entity_poly.pdbx_seq_one_letter_code
_entity_poly.pdbx_strand_id
1 'polypeptide(L)'
;MPVSRSLEEITDLPEELLQDPTWERSGHTISFRDGCRVPLPWSGDHPPFGFTAHGIQPWLPQPEAWKSKTVAAETGDPDSMLTLYRTAPHSDSAAHCPPCVATLCLAAITHRCPRLRRWTVVSVCREPVPTTDRDRPGRNGSCSPPPI
;
A
#
# COMPACT_ATOMS: atom_id res chain seq x y z
N MET A 1 -4.81 -11.03 15.23
CA MET A 1 -3.80 -10.41 14.35
C MET A 1 -4.55 -9.51 13.36
N PRO A 2 -4.21 -8.23 13.21
CA PRO A 2 -4.80 -7.43 12.15
C PRO A 2 -4.35 -8.04 10.81
N VAL A 3 -5.30 -8.58 10.05
CA VAL A 3 -5.02 -9.05 8.69
C VAL A 3 -4.78 -7.78 7.87
N SER A 4 -3.56 -7.60 7.39
CA SER A 4 -3.25 -6.58 6.40
C SER A 4 -4.24 -6.71 5.25
N ARG A 5 -4.77 -5.61 4.71
CA ARG A 5 -5.76 -5.68 3.61
C ARG A 5 -5.12 -5.63 2.23
N SER A 6 -3.87 -5.18 2.13
CA SER A 6 -3.11 -5.14 0.88
C SER A 6 -2.41 -6.47 0.59
N LEU A 7 -2.03 -6.70 -0.67
CA LEU A 7 -1.13 -7.80 -1.03
C LEU A 7 0.22 -7.59 -0.35
N GLU A 8 0.61 -8.53 0.50
CA GLU A 8 1.91 -8.48 1.18
C GLU A 8 3.02 -8.90 0.23
N GLU A 9 4.21 -8.35 0.46
CA GLU A 9 5.40 -8.83 -0.21
C GLU A 9 5.87 -10.15 0.39
N ILE A 10 6.24 -11.10 -0.48
CA ILE A 10 6.66 -12.43 -0.06
C ILE A 10 8.16 -12.43 0.21
N THR A 11 8.51 -12.51 1.49
CA THR A 11 9.91 -12.50 1.95
C THR A 11 10.54 -13.90 2.02
N ASP A 12 9.71 -14.94 1.99
CA ASP A 12 10.08 -16.35 2.08
C ASP A 12 9.81 -17.01 0.72
N LEU A 13 10.70 -16.76 -0.24
CA LEU A 13 10.71 -17.47 -1.52
C LEU A 13 11.87 -18.48 -1.50
N PRO A 14 11.66 -19.72 -1.97
CA PRO A 14 12.73 -20.69 -2.11
C PRO A 14 13.85 -20.14 -3.01
N GLU A 15 15.09 -20.34 -2.60
CA GLU A 15 16.27 -19.80 -3.29
C GLU A 15 16.36 -20.28 -4.74
N GLU A 16 15.92 -21.52 -5.01
CA GLU A 16 15.90 -22.11 -6.34
C GLU A 16 14.93 -21.43 -7.32
N LEU A 17 13.99 -20.63 -6.81
CA LEU A 17 13.02 -19.88 -7.62
C LEU A 17 13.41 -18.41 -7.80
N LEU A 18 14.45 -17.93 -7.12
CA LEU A 18 14.92 -16.55 -7.27
C LEU A 18 15.54 -16.36 -8.64
N GLN A 19 15.07 -15.35 -9.37
CA GLN A 19 15.53 -15.03 -10.72
C GLN A 19 16.17 -13.65 -10.81
N ASP A 20 16.05 -12.82 -9.78
CA ASP A 20 16.64 -11.48 -9.79
C ASP A 20 18.18 -11.54 -9.76
N PRO A 21 18.89 -10.95 -10.74
CA PRO A 21 20.36 -10.87 -10.71
C PRO A 21 20.91 -10.14 -9.47
N THR A 22 20.09 -9.35 -8.78
CA THR A 22 20.43 -8.73 -7.50
C THR A 22 20.75 -9.79 -6.43
N TRP A 23 20.09 -10.95 -6.44
CA TRP A 23 20.36 -12.03 -5.50
C TRP A 23 21.84 -12.43 -5.51
N GLU A 24 22.34 -12.82 -6.67
CA GLU A 24 23.75 -13.20 -6.87
C GLU A 24 24.71 -12.04 -6.60
N ARG A 25 24.40 -10.83 -7.11
CA ARG A 25 25.27 -9.66 -6.96
C ARG A 25 25.39 -9.18 -5.52
N SER A 26 24.37 -9.44 -4.70
CA SER A 26 24.34 -9.08 -3.28
C SER A 26 25.04 -10.11 -2.40
N GLY A 27 25.55 -11.21 -2.96
CA GLY A 27 26.07 -12.32 -2.18
C GLY A 27 24.97 -12.99 -1.36
N HIS A 28 23.79 -13.17 -1.96
CA HIS A 28 22.65 -13.87 -1.34
C HIS A 28 22.09 -13.15 -0.10
N THR A 29 22.05 -11.81 -0.13
CA THR A 29 21.55 -10.99 0.99
C THR A 29 20.27 -10.21 0.66
N ILE A 30 19.98 -9.99 -0.63
CA ILE A 30 18.82 -9.22 -1.09
C ILE A 30 17.96 -10.09 -2.02
N SER A 31 16.93 -10.74 -1.46
CA SER A 31 15.94 -11.56 -2.20
C SER A 31 14.59 -10.87 -2.41
N PHE A 32 14.34 -9.78 -1.69
CA PHE A 32 13.01 -9.14 -1.55
C PHE A 32 12.33 -8.80 -2.89
N ARG A 33 13.09 -8.36 -3.91
CA ARG A 33 12.52 -7.89 -5.18
C ARG A 33 11.69 -8.92 -5.93
N ASP A 34 12.00 -10.21 -5.83
CA ASP A 34 11.19 -11.27 -6.42
C ASP A 34 9.87 -11.49 -5.66
N GLY A 35 9.83 -11.16 -4.36
CA GLY A 35 8.63 -11.12 -3.54
C GLY A 35 7.56 -10.18 -4.10
N CYS A 36 7.96 -9.01 -4.60
CA CYS A 36 7.08 -8.08 -5.32
C CYS A 36 6.59 -8.58 -6.70
N ARG A 37 7.16 -9.67 -7.23
CA ARG A 37 6.84 -10.20 -8.58
C ARG A 37 5.99 -11.45 -8.56
N VAL A 38 5.60 -11.92 -7.37
CA VAL A 38 4.68 -13.04 -7.25
C VAL A 38 3.40 -12.73 -8.05
N PRO A 39 2.95 -13.64 -8.93
CA PRO A 39 1.82 -13.38 -9.82
C PRO A 39 0.56 -12.93 -9.09
N LEU A 40 -0.15 -11.97 -9.66
CA LEU A 40 -1.33 -11.38 -9.04
C LEU A 40 -2.49 -12.39 -8.91
N PRO A 41 -3.20 -12.41 -7.77
CA PRO A 41 -4.35 -13.29 -7.57
C PRO A 41 -5.63 -12.68 -8.16
N TRP A 42 -6.14 -13.26 -9.25
CA TRP A 42 -7.34 -12.75 -9.92
C TRP A 42 -8.63 -13.30 -9.33
N SER A 43 -8.71 -14.60 -9.09
CA SER A 43 -9.97 -15.27 -8.70
C SER A 43 -9.76 -16.66 -8.10
N GLY A 44 -10.83 -17.23 -7.55
CA GLY A 44 -10.83 -18.60 -7.04
C GLY A 44 -10.25 -18.75 -5.65
N ASP A 45 -10.26 -19.99 -5.17
CA ASP A 45 -9.97 -20.32 -3.77
C ASP A 45 -8.58 -20.92 -3.54
N HIS A 46 -7.87 -21.25 -4.62
CA HIS A 46 -6.58 -21.92 -4.58
C HIS A 46 -5.61 -21.33 -5.62
N PRO A 47 -4.29 -21.36 -5.36
CA PRO A 47 -3.27 -21.05 -6.36
C PRO A 47 -3.48 -21.88 -7.63
N PRO A 48 -3.30 -21.31 -8.83
CA PRO A 48 -2.66 -20.02 -9.12
C PRO A 48 -3.63 -18.83 -9.12
N PHE A 49 -4.76 -18.92 -8.40
CA PHE A 49 -5.77 -17.87 -8.28
C PHE A 49 -6.20 -17.27 -9.62
N GLY A 50 -6.38 -18.12 -10.64
CA GLY A 50 -6.78 -17.71 -11.99
C GLY A 50 -5.73 -16.92 -12.78
N PHE A 51 -4.48 -16.85 -12.31
CA PHE A 51 -3.37 -16.25 -13.07
C PHE A 51 -2.96 -17.10 -14.28
N THR A 52 -2.88 -18.41 -14.09
CA THR A 52 -2.64 -19.41 -15.15
C THR A 52 -3.81 -20.37 -15.25
N ALA A 53 -3.89 -21.10 -16.37
CA ALA A 53 -4.87 -22.18 -16.52
C ALA A 53 -4.70 -23.26 -15.44
N HIS A 54 -5.78 -23.97 -15.13
CA HIS A 54 -5.75 -25.05 -14.13
C HIS A 54 -4.66 -26.09 -14.45
N GLY A 55 -3.88 -26.44 -13.44
CA GLY A 55 -2.76 -27.40 -13.56
C GLY A 55 -1.44 -26.81 -14.04
N ILE A 56 -1.38 -25.51 -14.36
CA ILE A 56 -0.14 -24.83 -14.73
C ILE A 56 0.36 -24.02 -13.53
N GLN A 57 1.53 -24.39 -12.99
CA GLN A 57 2.19 -23.64 -11.93
C GLN A 57 2.91 -22.40 -12.52
N PRO A 58 2.69 -21.20 -11.97
CA PRO A 58 3.44 -20.01 -12.37
C PRO A 58 4.90 -20.08 -11.89
N TRP A 59 5.75 -19.18 -12.41
CA TRP A 59 7.18 -19.17 -12.12
C TRP A 59 7.52 -18.83 -10.66
N LEU A 60 6.61 -18.18 -9.92
CA LEU A 60 6.71 -17.95 -8.48
C LEU A 60 5.44 -18.43 -7.77
N PRO A 61 5.55 -19.08 -6.59
CA PRO A 61 4.41 -19.60 -5.85
C PRO A 61 3.60 -18.46 -5.23
N GLN A 62 2.28 -18.56 -5.34
CA GLN A 62 1.35 -17.65 -4.66
C GLN A 62 0.96 -18.23 -3.28
N PRO A 63 1.02 -17.45 -2.20
CA PRO A 63 0.62 -17.93 -0.87
C PRO A 63 -0.89 -18.19 -0.79
N GLU A 64 -1.29 -19.25 -0.08
CA GLU A 64 -2.71 -19.58 0.12
C GLU A 64 -3.48 -18.46 0.86
N ALA A 65 -2.78 -17.70 1.72
CA ALA A 65 -3.35 -16.57 2.46
C ALA A 65 -3.93 -15.47 1.54
N TRP A 66 -3.55 -15.44 0.26
CA TRP A 66 -4.08 -14.49 -0.71
C TRP A 66 -5.48 -14.82 -1.23
N LYS A 67 -6.07 -15.96 -0.83
CA LYS A 67 -7.45 -16.33 -1.16
C LYS A 67 -8.45 -15.18 -0.93
N SER A 68 -8.36 -14.51 0.23
CA SER A 68 -9.26 -13.40 0.59
C SER A 68 -8.86 -12.04 -0.01
N LYS A 69 -7.79 -11.99 -0.82
CA LYS A 69 -7.22 -10.79 -1.45
C LYS A 69 -7.25 -10.88 -2.98
N THR A 70 -7.94 -11.88 -3.53
CA THR A 70 -8.13 -12.01 -4.97
C THR A 70 -8.96 -10.84 -5.49
N VAL A 71 -8.75 -10.44 -6.75
CA VAL A 71 -9.60 -9.41 -7.38
C VAL A 71 -11.09 -9.78 -7.30
N ALA A 72 -11.42 -11.06 -7.45
CA ALA A 72 -12.79 -11.56 -7.29
C ALA A 72 -13.32 -11.40 -5.86
N ALA A 73 -12.52 -11.69 -4.83
CA ALA A 73 -12.92 -11.55 -3.43
C ALA A 73 -13.07 -10.07 -3.01
N GLU A 74 -12.21 -9.19 -3.51
CA GLU A 74 -12.28 -7.75 -3.21
C GLU A 74 -13.34 -7.01 -4.04
N THR A 75 -13.77 -7.58 -5.16
CA THR A 75 -14.80 -6.97 -6.03
C THR A 75 -16.17 -7.05 -5.36
N GLY A 76 -16.77 -5.88 -5.14
CA GLY A 76 -18.08 -5.76 -4.50
C GLY A 76 -18.02 -5.58 -2.98
N ASP A 77 -16.86 -5.76 -2.36
CA ASP A 77 -16.62 -5.36 -0.97
C ASP A 77 -16.35 -3.84 -0.92
N PRO A 78 -17.23 -3.04 -0.28
CA PRO A 78 -17.05 -1.59 -0.19
C PRO A 78 -15.84 -1.19 0.65
N ASP A 79 -15.37 -2.07 1.54
CA ASP A 79 -14.26 -1.79 2.47
C ASP A 79 -12.91 -2.38 1.98
N SER A 80 -12.86 -2.92 0.76
CA SER A 80 -11.65 -3.51 0.19
C SER A 80 -10.64 -2.47 -0.29
N MET A 81 -9.36 -2.88 -0.38
CA MET A 81 -8.31 -2.03 -0.95
C MET A 81 -8.58 -1.73 -2.43
N LEU A 82 -9.08 -2.70 -3.20
CA LEU A 82 -9.51 -2.48 -4.59
C LEU A 82 -10.58 -1.40 -4.71
N THR A 83 -11.59 -1.40 -3.85
CA THR A 83 -12.63 -0.36 -3.85
C THR A 83 -12.06 1.00 -3.45
N LEU A 84 -11.16 1.05 -2.46
CA LEU A 84 -10.43 2.27 -2.10
C LEU A 84 -9.73 2.88 -3.32
N TYR A 85 -8.94 2.09 -4.06
CA TYR A 85 -8.22 2.58 -5.25
C TYR A 85 -9.15 2.99 -6.40
N ARG A 86 -10.26 2.29 -6.61
CA ARG A 86 -11.23 2.60 -7.67
C ARG A 86 -12.07 3.84 -7.37
N THR A 87 -12.44 4.04 -6.11
CA THR A 87 -13.27 5.17 -5.67
C THR A 87 -12.45 6.39 -5.28
N ALA A 88 -11.13 6.22 -5.09
CA ALA A 88 -10.23 7.33 -4.89
C ALA A 88 -10.40 8.34 -6.03
N PRO A 89 -10.64 9.63 -5.70
CA PRO A 89 -10.76 10.66 -6.71
C PRO A 89 -9.43 10.76 -7.44
N HIS A 90 -9.41 10.36 -8.72
CA HIS A 90 -8.29 10.59 -9.60
C HIS A 90 -8.18 12.11 -9.78
N SER A 91 -7.18 12.71 -9.13
CA SER A 91 -6.86 14.11 -9.38
C SER A 91 -6.13 14.16 -10.72
N ASP A 92 -6.88 14.27 -11.82
CA ASP A 92 -6.32 14.64 -13.12
C ASP A 92 -5.66 16.01 -12.99
N SER A 93 -4.37 15.99 -12.68
CA SER A 93 -3.52 17.18 -12.67
C SER A 93 -2.76 17.24 -13.99
N ALA A 94 -3.49 17.25 -15.11
CA ALA A 94 -2.96 17.77 -16.37
C ALA A 94 -2.83 19.31 -16.36
N ALA A 95 -3.06 19.96 -15.22
CA ALA A 95 -2.57 21.30 -14.95
C ALA A 95 -1.34 21.19 -14.07
N HIS A 96 -0.16 21.47 -14.62
CA HIS A 96 1.06 21.78 -13.86
C HIS A 96 0.70 22.76 -12.73
N CYS A 97 0.54 22.23 -11.52
CA CYS A 97 0.39 23.05 -10.31
C CYS A 97 1.82 23.33 -9.82
N PRO A 98 2.20 24.60 -9.52
CA PRO A 98 3.46 24.86 -8.84
C PRO A 98 3.52 24.06 -7.54
N PRO A 99 4.71 23.66 -7.05
CA PRO A 99 4.85 22.66 -6.00
C PRO A 99 3.95 23.00 -4.81
N CYS A 100 2.94 22.15 -4.58
CA CYS A 100 2.07 22.26 -3.43
C CYS A 100 2.95 22.22 -2.18
N VAL A 101 2.78 23.18 -1.26
CA VAL A 101 3.44 23.14 0.03
C VAL A 101 2.84 21.97 0.81
N ALA A 102 3.58 20.86 0.89
CA ALA A 102 3.28 19.78 1.82
C ALA A 102 3.79 20.18 3.19
N THR A 103 2.91 20.25 4.18
CA THR A 103 3.33 20.34 5.57
C THR A 103 3.30 18.93 6.14
N LEU A 104 4.49 18.40 6.42
CA LEU A 104 4.65 17.16 7.15
C LEU A 104 4.57 17.49 8.65
N CYS A 105 3.50 17.08 9.31
CA CYS A 105 3.55 16.86 10.76
C CYS A 105 3.94 15.39 10.97
N LEU A 106 4.66 15.06 12.06
CA LEU A 106 5.10 13.68 12.34
C LEU A 106 3.96 12.64 12.26
N ALA A 107 2.70 13.06 12.41
CA ALA A 107 1.54 12.18 12.44
C ALA A 107 0.61 12.24 11.20
N ALA A 108 0.76 13.25 10.33
CA ALA A 108 -0.12 13.43 9.17
C ALA A 108 0.54 14.23 8.06
N ILE A 109 0.25 13.83 6.83
CA ILE A 109 0.63 14.55 5.61
C ILE A 109 -0.57 15.41 5.20
N THR A 110 -0.41 16.73 5.23
CA THR A 110 -1.44 17.67 4.79
C THR A 110 -1.02 18.32 3.48
N HIS A 111 -1.79 18.07 2.43
CA HIS A 111 -1.65 18.75 1.14
C HIS A 111 -2.78 19.76 0.95
N ARG A 112 -2.38 21.02 0.73
CA ARG A 112 -3.31 22.09 0.36
C ARG A 112 -3.17 22.38 -1.13
N CYS A 113 -4.25 22.24 -1.89
CA CYS A 113 -4.30 22.72 -3.27
C CYS A 113 -4.96 24.12 -3.28
N PRO A 114 -4.21 25.21 -3.54
CA PRO A 114 -4.77 26.56 -3.54
C PRO A 114 -5.88 26.75 -4.59
N ARG A 115 -5.76 26.06 -5.73
CA ARG A 115 -6.68 26.16 -6.87
C ARG A 115 -8.03 25.48 -6.61
N LEU A 116 -8.03 24.32 -5.95
CA LEU A 116 -9.25 23.56 -5.68
C LEU A 116 -9.92 23.95 -4.36
N ARG A 117 -9.28 24.80 -3.54
CA ARG A 117 -9.68 25.09 -2.15
C ARG A 117 -9.96 23.83 -1.32
N ARG A 118 -9.30 22.71 -1.68
CA ARG A 118 -9.41 21.43 -1.00
C ARG A 118 -8.15 21.14 -0.19
N TRP A 119 -8.37 20.45 0.92
CA TRP A 119 -7.34 19.91 1.78
C TRP A 119 -7.42 18.39 1.71
N THR A 120 -6.28 17.75 1.48
CA THR A 120 -6.15 16.30 1.63
C THR A 120 -5.29 16.06 2.86
N VAL A 121 -5.82 15.29 3.81
CA VAL A 121 -5.10 14.91 5.03
C VAL A 121 -5.00 13.39 5.03
N VAL A 122 -3.78 12.87 5.06
CA VAL A 122 -3.51 11.44 5.20
C VAL A 122 -2.82 11.24 6.54
N SER A 123 -3.49 10.54 7.46
CA SER A 123 -2.83 10.10 8.68
C SER A 123 -2.05 8.81 8.39
N VAL A 124 -0.79 8.80 8.80
CA VAL A 124 0.11 7.64 8.67
C VAL A 124 0.31 6.93 10.01
N CYS A 125 -0.26 7.48 11.08
CA CYS A 125 -0.25 6.88 12.40
C CYS A 125 -1.45 5.96 12.58
N ARG A 126 -1.22 4.85 13.27
CA ARG A 126 -2.28 3.92 13.66
C ARG A 126 -3.15 4.47 14.79
N GLU A 127 -2.59 5.38 15.58
CA GLU A 127 -3.29 6.07 16.65
C GLU A 127 -4.06 7.28 16.12
N PRO A 128 -5.24 7.58 16.68
CA PRO A 128 -6.03 8.74 16.28
C PRO A 128 -5.25 10.03 16.55
N VAL A 129 -4.95 10.77 15.48
CA VAL A 129 -4.32 12.08 15.58
C VAL A 129 -5.40 13.09 15.96
N PRO A 130 -5.25 13.85 17.06
CA PRO A 130 -6.20 14.88 17.42
C PRO A 130 -6.23 15.93 16.30
N THR A 131 -7.38 16.10 15.66
CA THR A 131 -7.58 17.18 14.69
C THR A 131 -7.57 18.50 15.46
N THR A 132 -6.52 19.31 15.29
CA THR A 132 -6.54 20.67 15.82
C THR A 132 -7.71 21.42 15.18
N ASP A 133 -8.53 22.00 16.06
CA ASP A 133 -9.69 22.81 15.73
C ASP A 133 -9.37 23.82 14.61
N ARG A 134 -10.18 23.81 13.55
CA ARG A 134 -9.99 24.63 12.34
C ARG A 134 -10.14 26.14 12.60
N ASP A 135 -10.63 26.55 13.77
CA ASP A 135 -10.96 27.94 14.07
C ASP A 135 -9.87 28.76 14.81
N ARG A 136 -8.64 28.24 14.96
CA ARG A 136 -7.56 29.02 15.60
C ARG A 136 -6.19 28.88 14.92
N PRO A 137 -5.73 29.89 14.14
CA PRO A 137 -4.36 29.88 13.64
C PRO A 137 -3.40 30.23 14.79
N GLY A 138 -2.46 29.33 15.11
CA GLY A 138 -1.24 29.73 15.82
C GLY A 138 -0.85 29.02 17.12
N ARG A 139 -1.06 27.71 17.29
CA ARG A 139 -0.25 26.95 18.28
C ARG A 139 0.26 25.64 17.69
N ASN A 140 1.57 25.60 17.46
CA ASN A 140 2.32 24.38 17.25
C ASN A 140 2.28 23.59 18.56
N GLY A 141 1.37 22.62 18.66
CA GLY A 141 1.34 21.67 19.77
C GLY A 141 2.56 20.76 19.67
N SER A 142 3.59 21.03 20.46
CA SER A 142 4.74 20.15 20.62
C SER A 142 4.29 18.84 21.29
N CYS A 143 4.43 17.71 20.59
CA CYS A 143 4.43 16.40 21.24
C CYS A 143 5.77 16.24 21.95
N SER A 144 5.78 16.23 23.28
CA SER A 144 6.97 15.82 24.04
C SER A 144 7.13 14.29 23.93
N PRO A 145 8.35 13.77 23.72
CA PRO A 145 8.58 12.32 23.74
C PRO A 145 8.41 11.76 25.16
N PRO A 146 7.99 10.48 25.31
CA PRO A 146 7.93 9.84 26.62
C PRO A 146 9.36 9.61 27.18
N PRO A 147 9.53 9.59 28.51
CA PRO A 147 10.81 9.27 29.14
C PRO A 147 11.20 7.81 28.89
N ILE A 148 12.51 7.60 28.78
CA ILE A 148 13.22 6.35 28.46
C ILE A 148 12.88 5.24 29.46
#